data_AF-V6LXL8-F1
#
_entry.id   AF-V6LXL8-F1
#
_cell.length_a   1.000
_cell.length_b   1.000
_cell.length_c   1.000
_cell.angle_alpha   90.00
_cell.angle_beta   90.00
_cell.angle_gamma   90.00
#
_symmetry.space_group_name_H-M   'P 1'
#
loop_
_entity.id
_entity.type
_entity.pdbx_description
1 polymer ?
#
loop_
_entity_poly.entity_id
_entity_poly.type
_entity_poly.pdbx_seq_one_letter_code
_entity_poly.pdbx_strand_id
1 'polypeptide(L)'
;MPTTKLKQDLAYKNLKVSPDYISKINHLHCIAINCKTYSSQYNYELKQFALSCQTKLHPSIKHLICKNCYFSLFDCKRRVEDNKIVCVCEKCQYRMTICTVQ
;
A
#
# COMPACT_ATOMS: atom_id res chain seq x y z
N MET A 1 1.72 12.33 -24.31
CA MET A 1 0.61 11.39 -24.61
C MET A 1 0.17 10.73 -23.32
N PRO A 2 -1.15 10.53 -23.09
CA PRO A 2 -1.75 10.59 -21.77
C PRO A 2 -1.26 9.49 -20.83
N THR A 3 -0.93 9.94 -19.63
CA THR A 3 -0.31 9.25 -18.52
C THR A 3 -1.01 7.94 -18.17
N THR A 4 -0.22 6.88 -18.04
CA THR A 4 -0.59 5.55 -17.54
C THR A 4 -1.34 5.59 -16.19
N LYS A 5 -1.28 6.73 -15.47
CA LYS A 5 -2.11 7.06 -14.29
C LYS A 5 -3.62 7.00 -14.56
N LEU A 6 -4.09 7.52 -15.70
CA LEU A 6 -5.53 7.58 -16.01
C LEU A 6 -6.17 6.20 -16.16
N LYS A 7 -5.44 5.20 -16.67
CA LYS A 7 -5.97 3.83 -16.85
C LYS A 7 -6.11 3.07 -15.53
N GLN A 8 -5.30 3.36 -14.53
CA GLN A 8 -5.39 2.71 -13.21
C GLN A 8 -6.55 3.25 -12.37
N ASP A 9 -6.79 4.56 -12.43
CA ASP A 9 -7.95 5.20 -11.78
C ASP A 9 -9.28 4.73 -12.40
N LEU A 10 -9.30 4.47 -13.71
CA LEU A 10 -10.46 3.88 -14.42
C LEU A 10 -10.74 2.43 -14.02
N ALA A 11 -9.72 1.64 -13.69
CA ALA A 11 -9.90 0.25 -13.26
C ALA A 11 -10.52 0.15 -11.85
N TYR A 12 -10.23 1.10 -10.96
CA TYR A 12 -10.89 1.20 -9.65
C TYR A 12 -12.32 1.71 -9.74
N LYS A 13 -12.64 2.59 -10.70
CA LYS A 13 -14.01 3.07 -10.94
C LYS A 13 -14.99 1.97 -11.37
N ASN A 14 -14.51 0.88 -11.97
CA ASN A 14 -15.35 -0.21 -12.48
C ASN A 14 -15.53 -1.38 -11.50
N LEU A 15 -14.82 -1.39 -10.37
CA LEU A 15 -15.12 -2.28 -9.27
C LEU A 15 -16.23 -1.63 -8.43
N LYS A 16 -17.38 -2.29 -8.28
CA LYS A 16 -18.42 -1.89 -7.31
C LYS A 16 -17.89 -2.10 -5.88
N VAL A 17 -16.97 -1.25 -5.46
CA VAL A 17 -16.43 -1.24 -4.11
C VAL A 17 -17.36 -0.41 -3.24
N SER A 18 -17.84 -0.97 -2.12
CA SER A 18 -18.73 -0.21 -1.25
C SER A 18 -18.00 0.99 -0.63
N PRO A 19 -18.69 2.12 -0.40
CA PRO A 19 -18.12 3.24 0.36
C PRO A 19 -17.57 2.81 1.74
N ASP A 20 -18.25 1.85 2.38
CA ASP A 20 -17.85 1.28 3.67
C ASP A 20 -16.50 0.57 3.60
N TYR A 21 -16.21 -0.13 2.51
CA TYR A 21 -14.90 -0.74 2.29
C TYR A 21 -13.80 0.31 2.25
N ILE A 22 -13.98 1.37 1.45
CA ILE A 22 -12.97 2.42 1.27
C ILE A 22 -12.72 3.11 2.61
N SER A 23 -13.79 3.43 3.33
CA SER A 23 -13.72 4.03 4.67
C SER A 23 -12.94 3.14 5.64
N LYS A 24 -13.23 1.82 5.69
CA LYS A 24 -12.57 0.90 6.60
C LYS A 24 -11.09 0.69 6.27
N ILE A 25 -10.74 0.55 5.00
CA ILE A 25 -9.34 0.46 4.54
C ILE A 25 -8.55 1.71 4.94
N ASN A 26 -9.10 2.90 4.67
CA ASN A 26 -8.46 4.15 5.02
C ASN A 26 -8.28 4.29 6.54
N HIS A 27 -9.31 3.92 7.31
CA HIS A 27 -9.26 3.96 8.77
C HIS A 27 -8.16 3.05 9.34
N LEU A 28 -8.12 1.78 8.93
CA LEU A 28 -7.09 0.83 9.37
C LEU A 28 -5.68 1.29 8.96
N HIS A 29 -5.53 1.85 7.76
CA HIS A 29 -4.26 2.37 7.28
C HIS A 29 -3.79 3.58 8.12
N CYS A 30 -4.70 4.51 8.42
CA CYS A 30 -4.41 5.67 9.27
C CYS A 30 -3.95 5.23 10.67
N ILE A 31 -4.60 4.23 11.28
CA ILE A 31 -4.15 3.70 12.58
C ILE A 31 -2.75 3.09 12.44
N ALA A 32 -2.50 2.30 11.38
CA ALA A 32 -1.20 1.67 11.17
C ALA A 32 -0.06 2.69 10.96
N ILE A 33 -0.35 3.86 10.38
CA ILE A 33 0.61 4.96 10.24
C ILE A 33 0.89 5.61 11.60
N ASN A 34 -0.17 5.99 12.32
CA ASN A 34 -0.03 6.75 13.58
C ASN A 34 0.45 5.90 14.75
N CYS A 35 0.23 4.58 14.71
CA CYS A 35 0.60 3.66 15.76
C CYS A 35 1.68 2.67 15.28
N LYS A 36 2.93 3.14 15.15
CA LYS A 36 4.05 2.34 14.61
C LYS A 36 4.25 0.99 15.32
N THR A 37 4.11 0.96 16.64
CA THR A 37 4.25 -0.25 17.47
C THR A 37 3.36 -1.40 16.98
N TYR A 38 2.10 -1.10 16.68
CA TYR A 38 1.11 -2.09 16.23
C TYR A 38 0.85 -2.03 14.72
N SER A 39 1.66 -1.27 13.97
CA SER A 39 1.46 -1.07 12.53
C SER A 39 1.39 -2.38 11.73
N SER A 40 2.23 -3.36 12.07
CA SER A 40 2.21 -4.69 11.45
C SER A 40 0.86 -5.39 11.62
N GLN A 41 0.25 -5.30 12.80
CA GLN A 41 -1.03 -5.94 13.09
C GLN A 41 -2.16 -5.29 12.29
N TYR A 42 -2.27 -3.96 12.35
CA TYR A 42 -3.33 -3.24 11.63
C TYR A 42 -3.21 -3.39 10.11
N ASN A 43 -1.99 -3.39 9.56
CA ASN A 43 -1.78 -3.63 8.13
C ASN A 43 -2.05 -5.09 7.73
N TYR A 44 -1.83 -6.04 8.64
CA TYR A 44 -2.21 -7.42 8.42
C TYR A 44 -3.75 -7.56 8.39
N GLU A 45 -4.46 -6.99 9.36
CA GLU A 45 -5.94 -6.94 9.38
C GLU A 45 -6.50 -6.27 8.13
N LEU A 46 -5.91 -5.15 7.71
CA LEU A 46 -6.26 -4.45 6.48
C LEU A 46 -6.12 -5.35 5.25
N LYS A 47 -5.04 -6.14 5.16
CA LYS A 47 -4.87 -7.13 4.07
C LYS A 47 -5.92 -8.23 4.15
N GLN A 48 -6.21 -8.76 5.34
CA GLN A 48 -7.25 -9.79 5.51
C GLN A 48 -8.63 -9.27 5.12
N PHE A 49 -8.95 -8.03 5.48
CA PHE A 49 -10.19 -7.37 5.08
C PHE A 49 -10.29 -7.18 3.56
N ALA A 50 -9.20 -6.76 2.90
CA ALA A 50 -9.18 -6.69 1.44
C ALA A 50 -9.44 -8.05 0.78
N LEU A 51 -8.84 -9.12 1.33
CA LEU A 51 -9.05 -10.49 0.85
C LEU A 51 -10.48 -10.96 1.08
N SER A 52 -11.08 -10.72 2.25
CA SER A 52 -12.46 -11.13 2.54
C SER A 52 -13.47 -10.41 1.66
N CYS A 53 -13.20 -9.16 1.30
CA CYS A 53 -13.99 -8.41 0.32
C CYS A 53 -13.69 -8.77 -1.14
N GLN A 54 -12.77 -9.70 -1.42
CA GLN A 54 -12.32 -10.08 -2.76
C GLN A 54 -11.82 -8.87 -3.60
N THR A 55 -11.16 -7.94 -2.93
CA THR A 55 -10.66 -6.70 -3.52
C THR A 55 -9.14 -6.62 -3.42
N LYS A 56 -8.53 -5.79 -4.27
CA LYS A 56 -7.11 -5.46 -4.17
C LYS A 56 -6.95 -4.17 -3.41
N LEU A 57 -5.83 -4.03 -2.70
CA LEU A 57 -5.45 -2.75 -2.11
C LEU A 57 -5.06 -1.75 -3.19
N HIS A 58 -5.48 -0.51 -2.99
CA HIS A 58 -5.12 0.59 -3.87
C HIS A 58 -3.59 0.78 -3.87
N PRO A 59 -2.94 1.03 -5.03
CA PRO A 59 -1.49 1.24 -5.09
C PRO A 59 -0.97 2.28 -4.08
N SER A 60 -1.73 3.34 -3.82
CA SER A 60 -1.37 4.37 -2.83
C SER A 60 -1.17 3.83 -1.42
N ILE A 61 -1.85 2.74 -1.04
CA ILE A 61 -1.72 2.09 0.27
C ILE A 61 -0.77 0.89 0.16
N LYS A 62 -0.93 0.07 -0.89
CA LYS A 62 -0.17 -1.17 -1.10
C LYS A 62 1.35 -0.94 -1.05
N HIS A 63 1.83 0.16 -1.61
CA HIS A 63 3.26 0.48 -1.64
C HIS A 63 3.79 1.06 -0.31
N LEU A 64 2.91 1.33 0.65
CA LEU A 64 3.22 1.83 1.98
C LEU A 64 3.20 0.73 3.05
N ILE A 65 3.10 -0.54 2.65
CA ILE A 65 3.06 -1.69 3.56
C ILE A 65 4.17 -2.65 3.19
N CYS A 66 4.97 -3.07 4.18
CA CYS A 66 5.99 -4.09 3.95
C CYS A 66 5.36 -5.41 3.53
N LYS A 67 5.79 -5.99 2.39
CA LYS A 67 5.28 -7.27 1.90
C LYS A 67 5.64 -8.46 2.81
N ASN A 68 6.72 -8.33 3.59
CA ASN A 68 7.22 -9.40 4.45
C ASN A 68 6.58 -9.33 5.85
N CYS A 69 6.74 -8.21 6.55
CA CYS A 69 6.34 -8.09 7.97
C CYS A 69 5.13 -7.16 8.22
N TYR A 70 4.47 -6.70 7.16
CA TYR A 70 3.32 -5.78 7.21
C TYR A 70 3.58 -4.43 7.89
N PHE A 71 4.83 -4.12 8.25
CA PHE A 71 5.17 -2.84 8.87
C PHE A 71 4.83 -1.65 7.96
N SER A 72 4.44 -0.53 8.56
CA SER A 72 4.15 0.71 7.82
C SER A 72 5.44 1.28 7.22
N LEU A 73 5.42 1.58 5.92
CA LEU A 73 6.52 2.19 5.16
C LEU A 73 6.20 3.63 4.79
N PHE A 74 5.25 4.28 5.49
CA PHE A 74 4.84 5.65 5.20
C PHE A 74 6.05 6.61 5.23
N ASP A 75 6.82 6.56 6.33
CA ASP A 75 8.04 7.36 6.54
C ASP A 75 9.32 6.70 6.01
N CYS A 76 9.23 5.56 5.32
CA CYS A 76 10.41 4.86 4.82
C CYS A 76 11.17 5.72 3.80
N LYS A 77 12.50 5.82 3.97
CA LYS A 77 13.36 6.45 2.97
C LYS A 77 13.30 5.66 1.66
N ARG A 78 13.02 6.37 0.56
CA ARG A 78 13.00 5.82 -0.80
C ARG A 78 14.25 6.27 -1.54
N ARG A 79 14.80 5.40 -2.39
CA ARG A 79 15.98 5.68 -3.21
C ARG A 79 15.71 5.26 -4.65
N VAL A 80 16.42 5.89 -5.58
CA VAL A 80 16.43 5.48 -6.99
C VAL A 80 17.65 4.61 -7.22
N GLU A 81 17.45 3.39 -7.69
CA GLU A 81 18.49 2.40 -7.99
C GLU A 81 18.11 1.72 -9.31
N ASP A 82 19.00 1.72 -10.32
CA ASP A 82 18.80 1.05 -11.62
C ASP A 82 17.42 1.30 -12.27
N ASN A 83 17.03 2.58 -12.41
CA ASN A 83 15.72 3.01 -12.92
C ASN A 83 14.52 2.48 -12.11
N LYS A 84 14.71 2.14 -10.84
CA LYS A 84 13.66 1.70 -9.92
C LYS A 84 13.63 2.56 -8.67
N ILE A 85 12.43 2.89 -8.20
CA ILE A 85 12.24 3.45 -6.86
C ILE A 85 12.13 2.28 -5.88
N VAL A 86 13.04 2.22 -4.92
CA VAL A 86 13.11 1.16 -3.90
C VAL A 86 12.97 1.74 -2.49
N CYS A 87 12.41 0.95 -1.57
CA CYS A 87 12.44 1.21 -0.12
C CYS A 87 12.91 -0.06 0.59
N VAL A 88 13.65 0.11 1.68
CA VAL A 88 14.07 -0.96 2.57
C VAL A 88 13.30 -0.83 3.88
N CYS A 89 12.61 -1.89 4.27
CA CYS A 89 11.84 -1.89 5.50
C CYS A 89 12.76 -1.78 6.72
N GLU A 90 12.59 -0.74 7.55
CA GLU A 90 13.41 -0.55 8.75
C GLU A 90 13.24 -1.68 9.79
N LYS A 91 12.06 -2.32 9.84
CA LYS A 91 11.76 -3.39 10.80
C LYS A 91 12.39 -4.75 10.44
N CYS A 92 12.38 -5.14 9.16
CA CYS A 92 12.82 -6.48 8.74
C CYS A 92 13.87 -6.48 7.62
N GLN A 93 14.37 -5.30 7.24
CA GLN A 93 15.38 -5.10 6.17
C GLN A 93 14.95 -5.63 4.79
N TYR A 94 13.66 -5.98 4.62
CA TYR A 94 13.14 -6.43 3.34
C TYR A 94 13.14 -5.31 2.31
N ARG A 95 13.78 -5.56 1.17
CA ARG A 95 13.89 -4.61 0.06
C ARG A 95 12.69 -4.73 -0.88
N MET A 96 12.04 -3.60 -1.15
CA MET A 96 10.85 -3.51 -1.98
C MET A 96 11.05 -2.56 -3.14
N THR A 97 10.71 -3.02 -4.34
CA THR A 97 10.53 -2.15 -5.50
C THR A 97 9.12 -1.56 -5.50
N ILE A 98 9.03 -0.23 -5.58
CA ILE A 98 7.79 0.54 -5.60
C ILE A 98 7.30 0.68 -7.04
N CYS A 99 8.13 1.26 -7.91
CA CYS A 99 7.86 1.41 -9.34
C CYS A 99 9.17 1.56 -10.12
N THR A 100 9.08 1.50 -11.45
CA THR A 100 10.14 1.85 -12.39
C THR A 100 10.01 3.31 -12.83
N VAL A 101 11.15 4.00 -12.95
CA VAL A 101 11.27 5.34 -13.54
C VAL A 101 11.35 5.15 -15.05
N GLN A 102 10.50 5.86 -15.80
CA GLN A 102 10.47 5.85 -17.28
C GLN A 102 11.19 7.07 -17.83
#